data_AF-A0A6I3V0F5-F1
#
_entry.id   AF-A0A6I3V0F5-F1
#
_cell.length_a   1.000
_cell.length_b   1.000
_cell.length_c   1.000
_cell.angle_alpha   90.00
_cell.angle_beta   90.00
_cell.angle_gamma   90.00
#
_symmetry.space_group_name_H-M   'P 1'
#
loop_
_entity.id
_entity.type
_entity.pdbx_description
1 polymer ?
#
loop_
_entity_poly.entity_id
_entity_poly.type
_entity_poly.pdbx_seq_one_letter_code
_entity_poly.pdbx_strand_id
1 'polypeptide(L)'
;DLGYITDLIPGKYTESKQDEIVIDFDGNEVIYPRNEWYKIRLAYAMSIHKSQGSEFPVVILPITSASKRMLERNLIYTAITRAK
;
A
#
# COMPACT_ATOMS: atom_id res chain seq x y z
N ASP A 1 5.03 -0.22 -5.51
CA ASP A 1 4.68 1.20 -5.32
C ASP A 1 3.31 1.35 -4.66
N LEU A 2 2.98 2.55 -4.21
CA LEU A 2 1.64 2.88 -3.75
C LEU A 2 0.81 3.28 -4.98
N GLY A 3 -0.41 2.79 -5.06
CA GLY A 3 -1.32 3.10 -6.15
C GLY A 3 -2.76 3.18 -5.64
N TYR A 4 -3.62 3.80 -6.44
CA TYR A 4 -5.03 3.97 -6.14
C TYR A 4 -5.85 3.09 -7.07
N ILE A 5 -6.77 2.31 -6.50
CA ILE A 5 -7.74 1.56 -7.31
C ILE A 5 -8.72 2.59 -7.89
N THR A 6 -8.76 2.69 -9.22
CA THR A 6 -9.63 3.64 -9.94
C THR A 6 -10.91 2.98 -10.44
N ASP A 7 -10.86 1.69 -10.80
CA ASP A 7 -12.02 0.95 -11.29
C ASP A 7 -11.97 -0.55 -10.95
N LEU A 8 -13.14 -1.18 -10.96
CA LEU A 8 -13.33 -2.63 -10.84
C LEU A 8 -14.32 -3.07 -11.93
N ILE A 9 -13.78 -3.75 -12.95
CA ILE A 9 -14.52 -4.16 -14.13
C ILE A 9 -15.00 -5.60 -13.93
N PRO A 10 -16.31 -5.87 -13.89
CA PRO A 10 -16.81 -7.24 -13.75
C PRO A 10 -16.46 -8.09 -14.98
N GLY A 11 -16.16 -9.38 -14.76
CA GLY A 11 -15.75 -10.30 -15.83
C GLY A 11 -16.76 -10.49 -16.98
N LYS A 12 -18.00 -10.01 -16.81
CA LYS A 12 -19.00 -9.94 -17.89
C LYS A 12 -18.59 -8.98 -19.02
N TYR A 13 -17.75 -7.99 -18.71
CA TYR A 13 -17.33 -6.92 -19.63
C TYR A 13 -15.88 -7.05 -20.09
N THR A 14 -15.16 -8.09 -19.67
CA THR A 14 -13.74 -8.30 -19.98
C THR A 14 -13.55 -9.46 -20.97
N GLU A 15 -12.52 -9.39 -21.82
CA GLU A 15 -12.19 -10.48 -22.75
C GLU A 15 -11.69 -11.74 -22.00
N SER A 16 -11.01 -11.53 -20.87
CA SER A 16 -10.48 -12.57 -20.00
C SER A 16 -11.58 -13.38 -19.28
N LYS A 17 -12.83 -12.89 -19.31
CA LYS A 17 -13.98 -13.40 -18.54
C LYS A 17 -13.73 -13.45 -17.03
N GLN A 18 -12.83 -12.61 -16.55
CA GLN A 18 -12.44 -12.48 -15.15
C GLN A 18 -12.62 -11.04 -14.70
N ASP A 19 -12.89 -10.83 -13.42
CA ASP A 19 -12.90 -9.49 -12.87
C ASP A 19 -11.51 -8.87 -12.98
N GLU A 20 -11.45 -7.60 -13.37
CA GLU A 20 -10.21 -6.83 -13.53
C GLU A 20 -10.25 -5.62 -12.60
N ILE A 21 -9.11 -5.31 -11.98
CA ILE A 21 -8.93 -4.08 -11.20
C ILE A 21 -8.00 -3.17 -11.99
N VAL A 22 -8.37 -1.90 -12.08
CA VAL A 22 -7.51 -0.84 -12.61
C VAL A 22 -6.87 -0.10 -11.43
N ILE A 23 -5.54 -0.01 -11.43
CA ILE A 23 -4.77 0.69 -10.42
C ILE A 23 -3.93 1.77 -11.08
N ASP A 24 -4.09 3.00 -10.63
CA ASP A 24 -3.24 4.12 -11.00
C ASP A 24 -2.01 4.19 -10.09
N PHE A 25 -0.83 4.08 -10.69
CA PHE A 25 0.46 4.31 -10.06
C PHE A 25 1.08 5.59 -10.60
N ASP A 26 0.94 6.69 -9.87
CA ASP A 26 1.52 7.99 -10.22
C ASP A 26 1.18 8.45 -11.66
N GLY A 27 -0.06 8.24 -12.10
CA GLY A 27 -0.56 8.58 -13.44
C GLY A 27 -0.44 7.46 -14.47
N ASN A 28 0.09 6.29 -14.10
CA ASN A 28 0.17 5.12 -14.95
C ASN A 28 -0.86 4.07 -14.54
N GLU A 29 -1.91 3.93 -15.34
CA GLU A 29 -2.95 2.92 -15.12
C GLU A 29 -2.50 1.53 -15.55
N VAL A 30 -2.58 0.58 -14.62
CA VAL A 30 -2.23 -0.83 -14.85
C VAL A 30 -3.44 -1.70 -14.51
N ILE A 31 -3.77 -2.61 -15.42
CA ILE A 31 -4.89 -3.54 -15.27
C ILE A 31 -4.39 -4.87 -14.71
N TYR A 32 -5.03 -5.33 -13.63
CA TYR A 32 -4.74 -6.62 -13.00
C TYR A 32 -5.94 -7.56 -13.10
N PRO A 33 -5.81 -8.69 -13.82
CA PRO A 33 -6.84 -9.73 -13.82
C PRO A 33 -6.92 -10.44 -12.46
N ARG A 34 -8.08 -11.05 -12.17
CA ARG A 34 -8.41 -11.68 -10.88
C ARG A 34 -7.32 -12.62 -10.35
N ASN A 35 -6.70 -13.40 -11.24
CA ASN A 35 -5.65 -14.34 -10.88
C ASN A 35 -4.35 -13.66 -10.38
N GLU A 36 -4.16 -12.36 -10.59
CA GLU A 36 -3.00 -11.60 -10.13
C GLU A 36 -3.23 -10.79 -8.85
N TRP A 37 -4.47 -10.74 -8.34
CA TRP A 37 -4.80 -9.90 -7.18
C TRP A 37 -4.01 -10.27 -5.91
N TYR A 38 -3.51 -11.51 -5.82
CA TYR A 38 -2.63 -11.94 -4.72
C TYR A 38 -1.31 -11.17 -4.65
N LYS A 39 -0.89 -10.52 -5.74
CA LYS A 39 0.31 -9.66 -5.79
C LYS A 39 0.07 -8.30 -5.13
N ILE A 40 -1.19 -7.91 -4.94
CA ILE A 40 -1.60 -6.60 -4.43
C ILE A 40 -2.01 -6.74 -2.96
N ARG A 41 -1.74 -5.70 -2.17
CA ARG A 41 -2.13 -5.64 -0.77
C ARG A 41 -2.54 -4.23 -0.41
N LEU A 42 -3.63 -4.09 0.35
CA LEU A 42 -4.11 -2.81 0.83
C LEU A 42 -3.03 -2.08 1.63
N ALA A 43 -2.89 -0.77 1.37
CA ALA A 43 -1.85 0.08 1.93
C ALA A 43 -2.37 1.16 2.89
N TYR A 44 -3.59 1.02 3.43
CA TYR A 44 -4.15 1.96 4.43
C TYR A 44 -3.26 2.10 5.67
N ALA A 45 -2.55 1.04 6.02
CA ALA A 45 -1.49 1.05 7.01
C ALA A 45 -0.31 0.26 6.46
N MET A 46 0.89 0.76 6.69
CA MET A 46 2.12 0.10 6.28
C MET A 46 3.13 0.05 7.42
N SER A 47 4.06 -0.89 7.37
CA SER A 47 5.14 -0.94 8.34
C SER A 47 6.15 0.17 8.09
N ILE A 48 6.86 0.58 9.15
CA ILE A 48 7.94 1.58 9.08
C ILE A 48 8.98 1.17 8.02
N HIS A 49 9.35 -0.11 7.98
CA HIS A 49 10.27 -0.65 6.98
C HIS A 49 9.76 -0.46 5.54
N LYS A 50 8.47 -0.71 5.27
CA LYS A 50 7.91 -0.54 3.93
C LYS A 50 7.78 0.94 3.51
N SER A 51 7.77 1.86 4.46
CA SER A 51 7.74 3.31 4.19
C SER A 51 9.13 3.91 3.94
N GLN A 52 10.21 3.12 3.98
CA GLN A 52 11.56 3.63 3.74
C GLN A 52 11.66 4.27 2.34
N GLY A 53 12.15 5.50 2.28
CA GLY A 53 12.24 6.28 1.05
C GLY A 53 10.99 7.13 0.74
N SER A 54 9.84 6.82 1.33
CA SER A 54 8.62 7.64 1.20
C SER A 54 8.55 8.73 2.27
N GLU A 55 7.89 9.84 1.97
CA GLU A 55 7.64 10.94 2.90
C GLU A 55 6.15 11.31 2.83
N PHE A 56 5.56 11.68 3.97
CA PHE A 56 4.13 11.96 4.10
C PHE A 56 3.91 13.24 4.91
N PRO A 57 2.92 14.08 4.53
CA PRO A 57 2.57 15.30 5.28
C PRO A 57 2.22 15.06 6.74
N VAL A 58 1.57 13.93 7.02
CA VAL A 58 1.15 13.52 8.36
C VAL A 58 1.35 12.03 8.51
N VAL A 59 1.98 11.61 9.60
CA VAL A 59 2.16 10.20 9.97
C VAL A 59 1.49 9.96 11.32
N ILE A 60 0.55 9.02 11.35
CA ILE A 60 -0.01 8.48 12.60
C ILE A 60 0.75 7.21 12.93
N LEU A 61 1.47 7.20 14.06
CA LEU A 61 2.30 6.06 14.50
C LEU A 61 1.70 5.42 15.77
N PRO A 62 0.98 4.28 15.65
CA PRO A 62 0.51 3.55 16.81
C PRO A 62 1.67 2.90 17.58
N ILE A 63 1.86 3.29 18.83
CA ILE A 63 2.82 2.65 19.75
C ILE A 63 2.02 1.73 20.68
N THR A 64 2.28 0.43 20.61
CA THR A 64 1.54 -0.58 21.39
C THR A 64 2.50 -1.47 22.18
N SER A 65 2.04 -2.02 23.29
CA SER A 65 2.81 -3.01 24.05
C SER A 65 2.97 -4.34 23.27
N ALA A 66 2.08 -4.63 22.32
CA ALA A 66 2.17 -5.82 21.48
C ALA A 66 3.41 -5.83 20.59
N SER A 67 3.88 -4.65 20.16
CA SER A 67 5.09 -4.50 19.34
C SER A 67 6.35 -4.19 20.16
N LYS A 68 6.35 -4.42 21.48
CA LYS A 68 7.42 -4.01 22.41
C LYS A 68 8.83 -4.42 21.99
N ARG A 69 9.01 -5.61 21.40
CA ARG A 69 10.33 -6.08 20.91
C ARG A 69 10.88 -5.25 19.75
N MET A 70 10.03 -4.56 19.01
CA MET A 70 10.40 -3.72 17.87
C MET A 70 10.53 -2.24 18.25
N LEU A 71 10.22 -1.86 19.50
CA LEU A 71 10.31 -0.46 19.96
C LEU A 71 11.76 -0.06 20.23
N GLU A 72 12.56 -0.03 19.17
CA GLU A 72 13.94 0.41 19.18
C GLU A 72 14.07 1.85 18.69
N ARG A 73 15.04 2.58 19.23
CA ARG A 73 15.27 4.00 18.90
C ARG A 73 15.43 4.23 17.41
N ASN A 74 16.14 3.35 16.71
CA ASN A 74 16.37 3.48 15.27
C ASN A 74 15.07 3.36 14.48
N LEU A 75 14.21 2.41 14.84
CA LEU A 75 12.94 2.20 14.14
C LEU A 75 11.98 3.38 14.36
N ILE A 76 11.88 3.87 15.60
CA ILE A 76 11.05 5.04 15.92
C ILE A 76 11.61 6.29 15.21
N TYR A 77 12.92 6.47 15.20
CA TYR A 77 13.56 7.58 14.49
C TYR A 77 13.25 7.52 12.98
N THR A 78 13.36 6.34 12.36
CA THR A 78 12.95 6.17 10.95
C THR A 78 11.51 6.60 10.73
N ALA A 79 10.57 6.18 11.59
CA ALA A 79 9.16 6.56 11.49
C ALA A 79 8.95 8.07 11.60
N ILE A 80 9.64 8.74 12.54
CA ILE A 80 9.56 10.20 12.71
C ILE A 80 10.02 10.92 11.43
N THR A 81 11.12 10.49 10.82
CA THR A 81 11.62 11.12 9.59
C THR A 81 10.74 10.89 8.35
N ARG A 82 9.70 10.04 8.44
CA ARG A 82 8.71 9.89 7.36
C ARG A 82 7.69 11.02 7.34
N ALA A 83 7.52 11.76 8.45
CA ALA A 83 6.63 12.91 8.52
C ALA A 83 7.38 14.17 8.05
N LYS A 84 7.00 14.72 6.89
CA LYS A 84 7.53 15.98 6.36
C LYS A 84 6.45 16.80 5.68
#